data_AF-A0A6V7KZZ7-F1
#
_entry.id   AF-A0A6V7KZZ7-F1
#
_cell.length_a   1.000
_cell.length_b   1.000
_cell.length_c   1.000
_cell.angle_alpha   90.00
_cell.angle_beta   90.00
_cell.angle_gamma   90.00
#
_symmetry.space_group_name_H-M   'P 1'
#
loop_
_entity.id
_entity.type
_entity.pdbx_description
1 polymer ?
#
loop_
_entity_poly.entity_id
_entity_poly.type
_entity_poly.pdbx_seq_one_letter_code
_entity_poly.pdbx_strand_id
1 'polypeptide(L)' 'GQVLPTSRRQEVSPNGTLILHNVDSSTDRGSYTCTARNKQGHYDSQTVQIEVK' A
#
# COMPACT_ATOMS: atom_id res chain seq x y z
N GLY A 1 -3.17 1.18 11.11
CA GLY A 1 -2.68 0.43 9.93
C GLY A 1 -1.22 0.06 10.16
N GLN A 2 -0.74 -0.99 9.49
CA GLN A 2 0.69 -1.33 9.48
C GLN A 2 1.37 -0.68 8.27
N VAL A 3 2.62 -0.25 8.44
CA VAL A 3 3.42 0.29 7.33
C VAL A 3 3.90 -0.87 6.47
N LEU A 4 3.71 -0.76 5.16
CA LEU A 4 4.13 -1.75 4.19
C LEU A 4 5.63 -1.60 3.88
N PRO A 5 6.34 -2.69 3.54
CA PRO A 5 5.83 -4.06 3.37
C PRO A 5 5.71 -4.84 4.69
N THR A 6 4.61 -5.57 4.87
CA THR A 6 4.38 -6.48 6.01
C THR A 6 4.58 -7.96 5.65
N SER A 7 4.79 -8.28 4.37
CA SER A 7 5.10 -9.63 3.90
C SER A 7 6.07 -9.59 2.71
N ARG A 8 6.69 -10.73 2.40
CA ARG A 8 7.60 -10.88 1.24
C ARG A 8 6.91 -10.73 -0.11
N ARG A 9 5.57 -10.76 -0.14
CA ARG A 9 4.76 -10.56 -1.34
C ARG A 9 4.54 -9.08 -1.66
N GLN A 10 4.86 -8.18 -0.74
CA GLN A 10 4.65 -6.75 -0.91
C GLN A 10 5.98 -6.05 -1.21
N GLU A 11 5.95 -5.19 -2.22
CA GLU A 11 7.08 -4.36 -2.61
C GLU A 11 6.59 -2.92 -2.77
N VAL A 12 7.27 -1.97 -2.14
CA VAL A 12 6.98 -0.54 -2.31
C VAL A 12 8.15 0.08 -3.04
N SER A 13 7.91 0.48 -4.29
CA SER A 13 8.89 1.15 -5.13
C SER A 13 9.22 2.55 -4.58
N PRO A 14 10.44 3.09 -4.83
CA PRO A 14 10.82 4.42 -4.36
C PRO A 14 9.92 5.57 -4.87
N ASN A 15 9.20 5.35 -5.97
CA ASN A 15 8.21 6.28 -6.53
C ASN A 15 6.82 6.20 -5.85
N GLY A 16 6.65 5.34 -4.85
CA GLY A 16 5.40 5.16 -4.10
C GLY A 16 4.45 4.10 -4.67
N THR A 17 4.82 3.37 -5.72
CA THR A 17 4.01 2.26 -6.24
C THR A 17 4.10 1.03 -5.34
N LEU A 18 2.95 0.52 -4.90
CA LEU A 18 2.84 -0.79 -4.23
C LEU A 18 2.63 -1.89 -5.28
N ILE A 19 3.44 -2.95 -5.22
CA ILE A 19 3.31 -4.17 -6.01
C ILE A 19 3.02 -5.33 -5.05
N LEU A 20 1.96 -6.08 -5.34
CA LEU A 20 1.58 -7.31 -4.63
C LEU A 20 1.85 -8.51 -5.55
N HIS A 21 2.84 -9.33 -5.20
CA HIS A 21 3.19 -10.56 -5.89
C HIS A 21 2.36 -11.72 -5.34
N ASN A 22 1.96 -12.66 -6.20
CA ASN A 22 1.21 -13.87 -5.80
C ASN A 22 -0.02 -13.56 -4.92
N VAL A 23 -0.89 -12.69 -5.43
CA VAL A 23 -2.06 -12.14 -4.73
C VAL A 23 -2.95 -13.25 -4.15
N ASP A 24 -3.33 -13.08 -2.89
CA ASP A 24 -4.17 -14.00 -2.12
C ASP A 24 -5.39 -13.25 -1.54
N SER A 25 -6.60 -13.71 -1.90
CA SER A 25 -7.85 -13.07 -1.52
C SER A 25 -8.14 -13.09 -0.01
N SER A 26 -7.54 -14.02 0.73
CA SER A 26 -7.75 -14.15 2.17
C SER A 26 -6.94 -13.15 2.99
N THR A 27 -5.79 -12.71 2.48
CA THR A 27 -4.84 -11.87 3.21
C THR A 27 -4.62 -10.50 2.59
N ASP A 28 -4.74 -10.38 1.27
CA ASP A 28 -4.37 -9.16 0.55
C ASP A 28 -5.59 -8.27 0.29
N ARG A 29 -6.83 -8.78 0.46
CA ARG A 29 -8.06 -7.99 0.45
C ARG A 29 -8.03 -6.97 1.59
N GLY A 30 -8.46 -5.75 1.29
CA GLY A 30 -8.72 -4.74 2.31
C GLY A 30 -8.36 -3.33 1.89
N SER A 31 -8.21 -2.47 2.89
CA SER A 31 -8.00 -1.04 2.74
C SER A 31 -6.51 -0.70 2.74
N TYR A 32 -6.03 -0.09 1.66
CA TYR A 32 -4.65 0.37 1.52
C TYR A 32 -4.61 1.88 1.46
N THR A 33 -3.75 2.49 2.26
CA THR A 33 -3.59 3.95 2.30
C THR A 33 -2.20 4.32 1.83
N CYS A 34 -2.11 5.18 0.83
CA CYS A 34 -0.87 5.83 0.41
C CYS A 34 -0.82 7.23 1.03
N THR A 35 0.30 7.56 1.68
CA THR A 35 0.55 8.88 2.26
C THR A 35 1.75 9.52 1.57
N ALA A 36 1.53 10.63 0.89
CA ALA A 36 2.59 11.42 0.25
C ALA A 36 2.94 12.61 1.13
N ARG A 37 4.23 12.83 1.38
CA ARG A 37 4.73 13.96 2.19
C ARG A 37 5.70 14.81 1.39
N ASN A 38 5.50 16.12 1.41
CA ASN A 38 6.42 17.07 0.78
C ASN A 38 7.54 17.51 1.75
N LYS A 39 8.53 18.24 1.23
CA LYS A 39 9.68 18.72 2.03
C LYS A 39 9.31 19.72 3.13
N GLN A 40 8.19 20.43 3.00
CA GLN A 40 7.69 21.37 4.00
C GLN A 40 6.95 20.67 5.15
N GLY A 41 6.74 19.35 5.04
CA GLY A 41 6.07 18.55 6.04
C GLY A 41 4.57 18.42 5.84
N HIS A 42 3.99 19.04 4.81
CA HIS A 42 2.60 18.79 4.43
C HIS A 42 2.48 17.37 3.89
N TYR A 43 1.35 16.75 4.18
CA TYR A 43 1.04 15.41 3.70
C TYR A 43 -0.38 15.35 3.15
N ASP A 44 -0.58 14.46 2.20
CA ASP A 44 -1.88 14.06 1.72
C ASP A 44 -1.98 12.54 1.74
N SER A 45 -3.19 12.00 1.80
CA SER A 45 -3.40 10.56 1.87
C SER A 45 -4.63 10.12 1.10
N GLN A 46 -4.46 9.04 0.34
CA GLN A 46 -5.54 8.42 -0.41
C GLN A 46 -5.68 6.96 -0.02
N THR A 47 -6.92 6.53 0.19
CA THR A 47 -7.24 5.14 0.54
C THR A 47 -7.96 4.45 -0.61
N VAL A 48 -7.56 3.22 -0.91
CA VAL A 48 -8.12 2.35 -1.94
C VAL A 48 -8.56 1.04 -1.31
N GLN A 49 -9.74 0.55 -1.70
CA GLN A 49 -10.19 -0.80 -1.35
C GLN A 49 -9.72 -1.78 -2.43
N ILE A 50 -8.94 -2.78 -2.02
CA ILE A 50 -8.53 -3.88 -2.89
C ILE A 50 -9.47 -5.05 -2.65
N GLU A 51 -10.14 -5.46 -3.72
CA GLU A 51 -10.99 -6.65 -3.78
C GLU A 51 -10.38 -7.64 -4.77
N VAL A 52 -10.19 -8.88 -4.33
CA VAL A 52 -9.70 -9.99 -5.16
C VAL A 52 -10.86 -10.98 -5.32
N LYS A 53 -11.15 -11.35 -6.58
CA LYS A 53 -12.20 -12.31 -6.94
C LYS A 53 -11.61 -13.69 -7.19
#